data_AF-A0A8X8IF76-F1
#
_entry.id   AF-A0A8X8IF76-F1
#
_cell.length_a   1.000
_cell.length_b   1.000
_cell.length_c   1.000
_cell.angle_alpha   90.00
_cell.angle_beta   90.00
_cell.angle_gamma   90.00
#
_symmetry.space_group_name_H-M   'P 1'
#
loop_
_entity.id
_entity.type
_entity.pdbx_description
1 polymer ?
#
loop_
_entity_poly.entity_id
_entity_poly.type
_entity_poly.pdbx_seq_one_letter_code
_entity_poly.pdbx_strand_id
1 'polypeptide(L)' 'MEPIVKRYLIRILNTLSVSLLWLAVNSTAGIMYDLAFIHERMQLKNLLFYTWFLLSLGAFIWYIVWLWRKPLKQEDDE' A
#
# COMPACT_ATOMS: atom_id res chain seq x y z
N MET A 1 18.24 -2.75 -22.42
CA MET A 1 18.29 -3.04 -20.98
C MET A 1 18.32 -4.54 -20.82
N GLU A 2 19.17 -5.08 -19.96
CA GLU A 2 19.13 -6.49 -19.59
C GLU A 2 17.70 -6.88 -19.15
N PRO A 3 17.18 -8.05 -19.60
CA PRO A 3 15.81 -8.46 -19.31
C PRO A 3 15.54 -8.58 -17.80
N ILE A 4 16.55 -8.91 -17.00
CA ILE A 4 16.47 -8.97 -15.54
C ILE A 4 16.30 -7.59 -14.91
N VAL A 5 17.06 -6.59 -15.38
CA VAL A 5 17.00 -5.20 -14.91
C VAL A 5 15.62 -4.62 -15.19
N LYS A 6 15.07 -4.87 -16.39
CA LYS A 6 13.72 -4.41 -16.77
C LYS A 6 12.65 -4.98 -15.83
N ARG A 7 12.69 -6.28 -15.50
CA ARG A 7 11.73 -6.92 -14.58
C ARG A 7 11.85 -6.36 -13.16
N TYR A 8 13.07 -6.07 -12.71
CA TYR A 8 13.30 -5.44 -11.40
C TYR A 8 12.71 -4.02 -11.33
N LEU A 9 12.95 -3.19 -12.36
CA LEU A 9 12.37 -1.85 -12.46
C LEU A 9 10.84 -1.88 -12.49
N ILE A 10 10.24 -2.80 -13.27
CA ILE A 10 8.78 -2.95 -13.33
C ILE A 10 8.22 -3.33 -11.95
N ARG A 11 8.90 -4.22 -11.22
CA ARG A 11 8.50 -4.59 -9.86
C ARG A 11 8.54 -3.40 -8.92
N ILE A 12 9.63 -2.63 -8.93
CA ILE A 12 9.77 -1.39 -8.13
C ILE A 12 8.63 -0.43 -8.48
N LEU A 13 8.43 -0.15 -9.77
CA LEU A 13 7.41 0.76 -10.25
C LEU A 13 6.01 0.32 -9.81
N ASN A 14 5.70 -0.98 -9.89
CA ASN A 14 4.43 -1.51 -9.39
C ASN A 14 4.29 -1.31 -7.88
N THR A 15 5.33 -1.57 -7.09
CA THR A 15 5.28 -1.26 -5.64
C THR A 15 5.02 0.21 -5.38
N LEU A 16 5.70 1.11 -6.10
CA LEU A 16 5.51 2.56 -5.94
C LEU A 16 4.10 2.98 -6.33
N SER A 17 3.59 2.52 -7.46
CA SER A 17 2.22 2.79 -7.92
C SER A 17 1.18 2.30 -6.93
N VAL A 18 1.33 1.07 -6.40
CA VAL A 18 0.42 0.52 -5.39
C VAL A 18 0.53 1.31 -4.07
N SER A 19 1.74 1.74 -3.70
CA SER A 19 1.94 2.59 -2.50
C SER A 19 1.26 3.94 -2.63
N LEU A 20 1.39 4.59 -3.79
CA LEU A 20 0.76 5.87 -4.08
C LEU A 20 -0.77 5.76 -4.13
N LEU A 21 -1.30 4.71 -4.77
CA LEU A 21 -2.73 4.44 -4.78
C LEU A 21 -3.27 4.19 -3.38
N TRP A 22 -2.58 3.36 -2.59
CA TRP A 22 -2.95 3.11 -1.20
C TRP A 22 -2.98 4.41 -0.39
N LEU A 23 -1.93 5.25 -0.52
CA LEU A 23 -1.87 6.54 0.16
C LEU A 23 -3.01 7.47 -0.27
N ALA A 24 -3.28 7.56 -1.58
CA ALA A 24 -4.33 8.41 -2.12
C ALA A 24 -5.71 8.00 -1.60
N VAL A 25 -6.02 6.70 -1.58
CA VAL A 25 -7.29 6.18 -1.05
C VAL A 25 -7.44 6.48 0.43
N ASN A 26 -6.42 6.19 1.24
CA ASN A 26 -6.50 6.41 2.68
C ASN A 26 -6.53 7.90 3.04
N SER A 27 -5.78 8.75 2.32
CA SER A 27 -5.80 10.20 2.50
C SER A 27 -7.15 10.80 2.09
N THR A 28 -7.67 10.41 0.93
CA THR A 28 -9.00 10.86 0.47
C THR A 28 -10.09 10.43 1.43
N ALA A 29 -10.06 9.17 1.90
CA ALA A 29 -11.01 8.67 2.89
C ALA A 29 -10.88 9.41 4.24
N GLY A 30 -9.66 9.73 4.68
CA GLY A 30 -9.45 10.46 5.93
C GLY A 30 -9.97 11.91 5.88
N ILE A 31 -9.80 12.57 4.73
CA ILE A 31 -10.19 13.97 4.54
C ILE A 31 -11.67 14.12 4.20
N MET A 32 -12.19 13.32 3.25
CA MET A 32 -13.56 13.45 2.74
C MET A 32 -14.62 13.16 3.79
N TYR A 33 -14.35 12.22 4.70
CA TYR A 33 -15.29 11.84 5.74
C TYR A 33 -15.09 12.63 7.05
N ASP A 34 -14.20 13.64 7.05
CA ASP A 34 -13.85 14.45 8.22
C ASP A 34 -13.37 13.62 9.43
N LEU A 35 -12.93 12.38 9.16
CA LEU A 35 -12.48 11.39 10.14
C LEU A 35 -11.13 11.79 10.77
N ALA A 36 -10.36 12.60 10.04
CA ALA A 36 -9.09 13.14 10.48
C ALA A 36 -9.22 14.27 11.52
N PHE A 37 -10.39 14.90 11.64
CA PHE A 37 -10.60 16.05 12.54
C PHE A 37 -11.48 15.66 13.73
N ILE A 38 -10.85 15.54 14.91
CA ILE A 38 -11.56 15.35 16.18
C ILE A 38 -12.07 16.72 16.61
N HIS A 39 -13.32 17.05 16.24
CA HIS A 39 -13.90 18.36 16.54
C HIS A 39 -14.32 18.51 18.01
N GLU A 40 -15.23 17.68 18.54
CA GLU A 40 -15.72 17.84 19.94
C GLU A 40 -15.97 16.54 20.72
N ARG A 41 -16.21 15.41 20.04
CA ARG A 41 -16.34 14.08 20.68
C ARG A 41 -15.74 13.00 19.77
N MET A 42 -15.13 11.97 20.37
CA MET A 42 -14.78 10.75 19.62
C MET A 42 -16.05 10.12 19.06
N GLN A 43 -16.32 10.35 17.78
CA GLN A 43 -17.39 9.67 17.07
C GLN A 43 -16.95 8.24 16.71
N LEU A 44 -17.89 7.30 16.74
CA LEU A 44 -17.66 5.90 16.38
C LEU A 44 -16.99 5.76 15.00
N LYS A 45 -17.26 6.72 14.10
CA LYS A 45 -16.70 6.80 12.76
C LYS A 45 -15.18 6.94 12.78
N ASN A 46 -14.62 7.80 13.64
CA ASN A 46 -13.17 8.04 13.74
C ASN A 46 -12.46 6.77 14.24
N LEU A 47 -13.02 6.11 15.25
CA LEU A 47 -12.47 4.84 15.76
C LEU A 47 -12.47 3.74 14.70
N LEU A 48 -13.56 3.63 13.93
CA LEU A 48 -13.68 2.67 12.83
C LEU A 48 -12.63 2.97 11.74
N PHE A 49 -12.41 4.24 11.42
CA PHE A 49 -11.40 4.68 10.45
C PHE A 49 -9.98 4.38 10.90
N TYR A 50 -9.60 4.72 12.12
CA TYR A 50 -8.25 4.42 12.62
C TYR A 50 -7.99 2.91 12.70
N THR A 51 -9.00 2.12 13.11
CA THR A 51 -8.90 0.66 13.12
C THR A 51 -8.73 0.10 11.70
N TRP A 52 -9.54 0.60 10.75
CA TRP A 52 -9.43 0.25 9.34
C TRP A 52 -8.08 0.66 8.75
N PHE A 53 -7.61 1.86 9.05
CA PHE A 53 -6.33 2.38 8.59
C PHE A 53 -5.15 1.54 9.11
N LEU A 54 -5.16 1.15 10.39
CA LEU A 54 -4.15 0.26 10.98
C LEU A 54 -4.18 -1.13 10.34
N LEU A 55 -5.36 -1.72 10.15
CA LEU A 55 -5.51 -3.01 9.47
C LEU A 55 -5.03 -2.95 8.01
N SER A 56 -5.43 -1.88 7.31
CA SER A 56 -5.05 -1.56 5.93
C SER A 56 -3.54 -1.39 5.79
N LEU A 57 -2.89 -0.70 6.74
CA LEU A 57 -1.44 -0.52 6.79
C LEU A 57 -0.74 -1.86 7.02
N GLY A 58 -1.21 -2.66 7.97
CA GLY A 58 -0.66 -4.00 8.24
C GLY A 58 -0.76 -4.92 7.02
N ALA A 59 -1.92 -4.95 6.37
CA ALA A 59 -2.15 -5.72 5.15
C ALA A 59 -1.27 -5.24 3.99
N PHE A 60 -1.08 -3.92 3.86
CA PHE A 60 -0.23 -3.33 2.83
C PHE A 60 1.25 -3.66 3.02
N ILE A 61 1.78 -3.54 4.24
CA ILE A 61 3.16 -3.95 4.56
C ILE A 61 3.33 -5.44 4.30
N TRP A 62 2.38 -6.26 4.76
CA TRP A 62 2.40 -7.71 4.50
C TRP A 62 2.40 -8.03 3.01
N TYR A 63 1.58 -7.34 2.21
CA TYR A 63 1.52 -7.51 0.76
C TYR A 63 2.85 -7.16 0.09
N ILE A 64 3.50 -6.06 0.50
CA ILE A 64 4.83 -5.69 -0.04
C ILE A 64 5.86 -6.75 0.33
N VAL A 65 5.95 -7.15 1.60
CA VAL A 65 6.90 -8.18 2.04
C VAL A 65 6.67 -9.49 1.28
N TRP A 66 5.42 -9.92 1.16
CA TRP A 66 5.04 -11.11 0.40
C TRP A 66 5.41 -10.98 -1.08
N LEU A 67 5.13 -9.82 -1.68
CA LEU A 67 5.46 -9.55 -3.06
C LEU A 67 6.95 -9.74 -3.26
N TRP A 68 7.80 -9.12 -2.42
CA TRP A 68 9.27 -9.14 -2.50
C TRP A 68 9.91 -10.47 -2.11
N ARG A 69 9.22 -11.34 -1.37
CA ARG A 69 9.70 -12.71 -1.06
C ARG A 69 9.81 -13.62 -2.28
N LYS A 70 9.11 -13.34 -3.39
CA LYS A 70 9.24 -14.14 -4.61
C LYS A 70 10.56 -13.81 -5.34
N PRO A 71 11.50 -14.75 -5.49
CA PRO A 71 12.70 -14.49 -6.28
C PRO A 71 12.31 -14.26 -7.74
N LEU A 72 13.00 -13.34 -8.42
CA LEU A 72 12.86 -13.18 -9.87
C LEU A 72 13.59 -14.34 -10.53
N LYS A 73 12.85 -15.28 -11.12
CA LYS A 73 13.44 -16.40 -11.85
C LYS A 73 14.05 -15.86 -13.16
N GLN A 74 15.32 -16.16 -13.39
CA GLN A 74 15.98 -15.86 -14.65
C GLN A 74 15.50 -16.89 -15.68
N GLU A 75 15.09 -16.44 -16.88
CA GLU A 75 14.57 -17.30 -17.96
C GLU A 75 15.70 -17.99 -18.74
N ASP A 76 16.96 -17.87 -18.33
CA ASP A 76 18.13 -18.34 -19.09
C ASP A 76 18.64 -19.75 -18.67
N ASP A 77 17.81 -20.55 -17.97
CA ASP A 77 18.13 -21.93 -17.55
C ASP A 77 17.34 -23.00 -18.36
N GLU A 78 17.11 -22.78 -19.66
CA GLU A 78 16.65 -23.78 -20.66
C GLU A 78 17.48 -23.66 -21.94
#